data_AF-A0A1I6RP54-F1
#
_entry.id   AF-A0A1I6RP54-F1
#
_cell.length_a   1.000
_cell.length_b   1.000
_cell.length_c   1.000
_cell.angle_alpha   90.00
_cell.angle_beta   90.00
_cell.angle_gamma   90.00
#
_symmetry.space_group_name_H-M   'P 1'
#
loop_
_entity.id
_entity.type
_entity.pdbx_description
1 polymer ?
#
loop_
_entity_poly.entity_id
_entity_poly.type
_entity_poly.pdbx_seq_one_letter_code
_entity_poly.pdbx_strand_id
1 'polypeptide(L)'
;MPRARHVTPVPLLAVVLVAAACGTARAASETEARHAAWRDCVSRNFRIQAALTDRDLAADAAFRACRTAEDAYLATLTASPLLDDEDVGRARPLLAGRMRAWLVGNRG
;
A
#
# COMPACT_ATOMS: atom_id res chain seq x y z
N MET A 1 -56.09 -26.41 19.87
CA MET A 1 -54.94 -26.65 18.98
C MET A 1 -54.16 -25.35 18.78
N PRO A 2 -52.93 -25.18 19.30
CA PRO A 2 -52.13 -23.98 19.05
C PRO A 2 -51.20 -24.18 17.84
N ARG A 3 -51.18 -23.18 16.93
CA ARG A 3 -50.24 -23.12 15.80
C ARG A 3 -48.86 -22.68 16.30
N ALA A 4 -47.88 -23.55 16.15
CA ALA A 4 -46.47 -23.21 16.35
C ALA A 4 -46.02 -22.23 15.25
N ARG A 5 -45.53 -21.05 15.66
CA ARG A 5 -44.86 -20.11 14.76
C ARG A 5 -43.41 -20.58 14.60
N HIS A 6 -43.05 -21.05 13.40
CA HIS A 6 -41.67 -21.29 13.05
C HIS A 6 -40.95 -19.94 12.98
N VAL A 7 -40.05 -19.68 13.94
CA VAL A 7 -39.10 -18.58 13.87
C VAL A 7 -37.97 -19.04 12.96
N THR A 8 -37.94 -18.48 11.75
CA THR A 8 -36.90 -18.75 10.76
C THR A 8 -35.56 -18.19 11.28
N PRO A 9 -34.49 -18.99 11.39
CA PRO A 9 -33.17 -18.49 11.75
C PRO A 9 -32.61 -17.67 10.58
N VAL A 10 -32.61 -16.35 10.72
CA VAL A 10 -31.94 -15.42 9.79
C VAL A 10 -30.43 -15.74 9.81
N PRO A 11 -29.76 -15.89 8.65
CA PRO A 11 -28.51 -16.63 8.57
C PRO A 11 -27.33 -15.78 9.04
N LEU A 12 -26.66 -16.24 10.09
CA LEU A 12 -25.37 -15.70 10.58
C LEU A 12 -24.30 -15.59 9.49
N LEU A 13 -24.40 -16.39 8.42
CA LEU A 13 -23.52 -16.36 7.25
C LEU A 13 -23.52 -14.99 6.54
N ALA A 14 -24.64 -14.28 6.49
CA ALA A 14 -24.70 -12.97 5.83
C ALA A 14 -23.92 -11.89 6.59
N VAL A 15 -23.90 -11.97 7.93
CA VAL A 15 -23.18 -11.02 8.79
C VAL A 15 -21.66 -11.20 8.68
N VAL A 16 -21.19 -12.45 8.58
CA VAL A 16 -19.75 -12.77 8.43
C VAL A 16 -19.20 -12.26 7.08
N LEU A 17 -19.97 -12.39 6.00
CA LEU A 17 -19.56 -11.92 4.67
C LEU A 17 -19.44 -10.40 4.59
N VAL A 18 -20.35 -9.66 5.22
CA VAL A 18 -20.32 -8.19 5.24
C VAL A 18 -19.16 -7.67 6.10
N ALA A 19 -18.87 -8.32 7.23
CA ALA A 19 -17.74 -7.95 8.08
C ALA A 19 -16.38 -8.17 7.38
N ALA A 20 -16.23 -9.28 6.65
CA ALA A 20 -15.03 -9.56 5.86
C ALA A 20 -14.83 -8.56 4.71
N ALA A 21 -15.91 -8.19 4.00
CA ALA A 21 -15.86 -7.22 2.91
C ALA A 21 -15.54 -5.78 3.39
N CYS A 22 -16.03 -5.37 4.56
CA CYS A 22 -15.69 -4.07 5.14
C CYS A 22 -14.21 -4.01 5.59
N GLY A 23 -13.67 -5.12 6.10
CA GLY A 23 -12.26 -5.22 6.50
C GLY A 23 -11.31 -5.07 5.30
N THR A 24 -11.61 -5.73 4.18
CA THR A 24 -10.78 -5.64 2.96
C THR A 24 -10.84 -4.27 2.30
N ALA A 25 -12.02 -3.63 2.25
CA ALA A 25 -12.16 -2.29 1.69
C ALA A 25 -11.39 -1.23 2.49
N ARG A 26 -11.35 -1.35 3.83
CA ARG A 26 -10.58 -0.45 4.70
C ARG A 26 -9.07 -0.67 4.58
N ALA A 27 -8.64 -1.93 4.49
CA ALA A 27 -7.23 -2.27 4.29
C ALA A 27 -6.72 -1.82 2.91
N ALA A 28 -7.56 -1.93 1.87
CA ALA A 28 -7.27 -1.42 0.53
C ALA A 28 -7.10 0.10 0.53
N SER A 29 -8.02 0.85 1.16
CA SER A 29 -7.93 2.31 1.22
C SER A 29 -6.74 2.81 2.06
N GLU A 30 -6.38 2.12 3.14
CA GLU A 30 -5.17 2.42 3.88
C GLU A 30 -3.90 2.15 3.04
N THR A 31 -3.85 1.02 2.34
CA THR A 31 -2.73 0.68 1.46
C THR A 31 -2.53 1.71 0.35
N GLU A 32 -3.61 2.14 -0.29
CA GLU A 32 -3.58 3.21 -1.29
C GLU A 32 -3.08 4.54 -0.72
N ALA A 33 -3.54 4.91 0.48
CA ALA A 33 -3.11 6.13 1.16
C ALA A 33 -1.60 6.09 1.49
N ARG A 34 -1.09 4.96 2.00
CA ARG A 34 0.36 4.80 2.26
C ARG A 34 1.18 4.81 0.98
N HIS A 35 0.68 4.17 -0.07
CA HIS A 35 1.33 4.20 -1.39
C HIS A 35 1.43 5.63 -1.94
N ALA A 36 0.35 6.40 -1.86
CA ALA A 36 0.33 7.80 -2.28
C ALA A 36 1.30 8.67 -1.46
N ALA A 37 1.32 8.49 -0.13
CA ALA A 37 2.23 9.21 0.76
C ALA A 37 3.71 8.93 0.45
N TRP A 38 4.06 7.66 0.22
CA TRP A 38 5.41 7.27 -0.20
C TRP A 38 5.79 7.89 -1.55
N ARG A 39 4.90 7.82 -2.56
CA ARG A 39 5.14 8.41 -3.88
C ARG A 39 5.33 9.92 -3.83
N ASP A 40 4.52 10.62 -3.05
CA ASP A 40 4.63 12.08 -2.88
C ASP A 40 5.94 12.45 -2.17
N CYS A 41 6.32 11.73 -1.10
CA CYS A 41 7.60 11.92 -0.42
C CYS A 41 8.77 11.81 -1.40
N VAL A 42 8.83 10.71 -2.16
CA VAL A 42 9.92 10.44 -3.10
C VAL A 42 9.96 11.49 -4.20
N SER A 43 8.80 11.84 -4.77
CA SER A 43 8.72 12.82 -5.85
C SER A 43 9.14 14.23 -5.40
N ARG A 44 8.76 14.65 -4.19
CA ARG A 44 9.16 15.94 -3.63
C ARG A 44 10.65 16.02 -3.35
N ASN A 45 11.19 15.01 -2.65
CA ASN A 45 12.62 14.96 -2.34
C ASN A 45 13.48 14.86 -3.60
N PHE A 46 13.04 14.08 -4.59
CA PHE A 46 13.72 14.01 -5.89
C PHE A 46 13.77 15.38 -6.56
N ARG A 47 12.64 16.12 -6.62
CA ARG A 47 12.61 17.46 -7.23
C ARG A 47 13.58 18.44 -6.55
N ILE A 48 13.64 18.40 -5.22
CA ILE A 48 14.58 19.22 -4.44
C ILE A 48 16.03 18.85 -4.78
N GLN A 49 16.36 17.56 -4.78
CA GLN A 49 17.74 17.10 -4.99
C GLN A 49 18.18 17.20 -6.45
N ALA A 50 17.28 17.02 -7.41
CA ALA A 50 17.57 17.14 -8.84
C ALA A 50 17.84 18.58 -9.27
N ALA A 51 17.45 19.57 -8.47
CA ALA A 51 17.87 20.96 -8.67
C ALA A 51 19.31 21.22 -8.21
N LEU A 52 19.90 20.31 -7.43
CA LEU A 52 21.20 20.48 -6.77
C LEU A 52 22.26 19.47 -7.22
N THR A 53 21.85 18.35 -7.78
CA THR A 53 22.70 17.18 -8.05
C THR A 53 22.28 16.47 -9.34
N ASP A 54 23.12 15.52 -9.79
CA ASP A 54 22.75 14.60 -10.85
C ASP A 54 21.47 13.80 -10.49
N ARG A 55 20.67 13.44 -11.50
CA ARG A 55 19.38 12.77 -11.30
C ARG A 55 19.51 11.42 -10.60
N ASP A 56 20.56 10.66 -10.87
CA ASP A 56 20.75 9.37 -10.20
C ASP A 56 21.08 9.54 -8.72
N LEU A 57 21.89 10.55 -8.38
CA LEU A 57 22.19 10.93 -6.99
C LEU A 57 20.94 11.48 -6.28
N ALA A 58 20.14 12.27 -6.99
CA ALA A 58 18.88 12.81 -6.50
C ALA A 58 17.88 11.70 -6.19
N ALA A 59 17.78 10.67 -7.04
CA ALA A 59 16.95 9.51 -6.78
C ALA A 59 17.42 8.75 -5.53
N ASP A 60 18.72 8.48 -5.41
CA ASP A 60 19.27 7.82 -4.23
C ASP A 60 18.99 8.59 -2.93
N ALA A 61 19.18 9.91 -2.96
CA ALA A 61 18.88 10.78 -1.83
C ALA A 61 17.39 10.77 -1.46
N ALA A 62 16.50 10.80 -2.46
CA ALA A 62 15.06 10.73 -2.25
C ALA A 62 14.62 9.41 -1.60
N PHE A 63 15.12 8.27 -2.10
CA PHE A 63 14.80 6.96 -1.50
C PHE A 63 15.33 6.87 -0.06
N ARG A 64 16.55 7.35 0.21
CA ARG A 64 17.08 7.38 1.58
C ARG A 64 16.24 8.24 2.53
N ALA A 65 15.79 9.41 2.07
CA ALA A 65 14.95 10.33 2.87
C ALA A 65 13.56 9.76 3.15
N CYS A 66 13.02 8.93 2.25
CA CYS A 66 11.65 8.42 2.31
C CYS A 66 11.52 6.98 2.81
N ARG A 67 12.58 6.39 3.40
CA ARG A 67 12.56 4.99 3.90
C ARG A 67 11.41 4.71 4.88
N THR A 68 11.15 5.60 5.83
CA THR A 68 10.06 5.42 6.80
C THR A 68 8.69 5.36 6.12
N ALA A 69 8.46 6.16 5.07
CA ALA A 69 7.21 6.14 4.32
C ALA A 69 7.08 4.86 3.47
N GLU A 70 8.20 4.36 2.93
CA GLU A 70 8.26 3.08 2.23
C GLU A 70 7.93 1.92 3.18
N ASP A 71 8.61 1.84 4.33
CA ASP A 71 8.37 0.78 5.31
C ASP A 71 6.91 0.79 5.80
N ALA A 72 6.33 1.98 5.99
CA ALA A 72 4.93 2.16 6.37
C ALA A 72 3.91 1.74 5.29
N TYR A 73 4.30 1.75 4.01
CA TYR A 73 3.51 1.20 2.90
C TYR A 73 3.70 -0.32 2.79
N LEU A 74 4.92 -0.81 2.90
CA LEU A 74 5.20 -2.24 2.85
C LEU A 74 4.53 -3.00 4.00
N ALA A 75 4.46 -2.40 5.19
CA ALA A 75 3.74 -2.98 6.34
C ALA A 75 2.22 -3.15 6.10
N THR A 76 1.60 -2.35 5.23
CA THR A 76 0.17 -2.58 4.90
C THR A 76 0.01 -3.71 3.88
N LEU A 77 1.06 -4.03 3.11
CA LEU A 77 1.06 -5.17 2.19
C LEU A 77 1.18 -6.49 2.95
N THR A 78 2.01 -6.55 4.00
CA THR A 78 2.18 -7.75 4.84
C THR A 78 0.97 -8.03 5.73
N ALA A 79 0.09 -7.02 5.93
CA ALA A 79 -1.22 -7.23 6.55
C ALA A 79 -2.20 -7.99 5.64
N SER A 80 -1.87 -8.17 4.35
CA SER A 80 -2.65 -8.98 3.42
C SER A 80 -2.39 -10.47 3.66
N PRO A 81 -3.42 -11.32 3.73
CA PRO A 81 -3.23 -12.78 3.87
C PRO A 81 -2.62 -13.44 2.62
N LEU A 82 -2.41 -12.68 1.54
CA LEU A 82 -1.85 -13.16 0.28
C LEU A 82 -0.34 -12.93 0.14
N LEU A 83 0.26 -12.12 1.02
CA LEU A 83 1.66 -11.72 0.91
C LEU A 83 2.33 -11.89 2.27
N ASP A 84 3.45 -12.60 2.29
CA ASP A 84 4.31 -12.68 3.47
C ASP A 84 5.48 -11.67 3.39
N ASP A 85 6.27 -11.60 4.46
CA ASP A 85 7.42 -10.71 4.55
C ASP A 85 8.50 -11.02 3.49
N GLU A 86 8.62 -12.29 3.04
CA GLU A 86 9.57 -12.68 2.01
C GLU A 86 9.14 -12.15 0.64
N ASP A 87 7.87 -12.29 0.29
CA ASP A 87 7.29 -11.78 -0.93
C ASP A 87 7.38 -10.25 -1.00
N VAL A 88 7.11 -9.56 0.11
CA VAL A 88 7.28 -8.11 0.20
C VAL A 88 8.75 -7.71 0.11
N GLY A 89 9.66 -8.47 0.73
CA GLY A 89 11.10 -8.30 0.60
C GLY A 89 11.59 -8.44 -0.84
N ARG A 90 11.04 -9.39 -1.60
CA ARG A 90 11.34 -9.62 -3.02
C ARG A 90 10.75 -8.53 -3.92
N ALA A 91 9.57 -8.01 -3.57
CA ALA A 91 8.89 -6.96 -4.32
C ALA A 91 9.53 -5.58 -4.14
N ARG A 92 10.09 -5.28 -2.96
CA ARG A 92 10.70 -3.98 -2.62
C ARG A 92 11.71 -3.46 -3.66
N PRO A 93 12.76 -4.20 -4.06
CA PRO A 93 13.71 -3.71 -5.06
C PRO A 93 13.08 -3.48 -6.43
N LEU A 94 12.07 -4.26 -6.82
CA LEU A 94 11.34 -4.09 -8.09
C LEU A 94 10.50 -2.81 -8.09
N LEU A 95 9.81 -2.54 -6.97
CA LEU A 95 9.03 -1.34 -6.75
C LEU A 95 9.92 -0.10 -6.79
N ALA A 96 11.05 -0.12 -6.05
CA ALA A 96 12.03 0.95 -6.03
C ALA A 96 12.63 1.18 -7.43
N GLY A 97 12.99 0.12 -8.16
CA GLY A 97 13.52 0.20 -9.51
C GLY A 97 12.55 0.84 -10.50
N ARG A 98 11.26 0.47 -10.45
CA ARG A 98 10.22 1.08 -11.30
C ARG A 98 10.03 2.56 -10.98
N MET A 99 9.95 2.92 -9.71
CA MET A 99 9.82 4.31 -9.29
C MET A 99 11.05 5.13 -9.68
N ARG A 100 12.26 4.56 -9.56
CA ARG A 100 13.51 5.20 -10.02
C ARG A 100 13.47 5.46 -11.53
N ALA A 101 13.14 4.45 -12.33
CA ALA A 101 13.06 4.60 -13.79
C ALA A 101 12.06 5.71 -14.17
N TRP A 102 10.92 5.78 -13.48
CA TRP A 102 9.96 6.86 -13.65
C TRP A 102 10.55 8.22 -13.28
N LEU A 103 11.20 8.36 -12.11
CA LEU A 103 11.81 9.62 -11.68
C LEU A 103 12.90 10.08 -12.64
N VAL A 104 13.83 9.20 -13.02
CA VAL A 104 14.98 9.58 -13.85
C VAL A 104 14.55 9.83 -15.29
N GLY A 105 13.64 9.01 -15.84
CA GLY A 105 13.15 9.13 -17.20
C GLY A 105 12.15 10.25 -17.44
N ASN A 106 11.39 10.67 -16.42
CA ASN A 106 10.39 11.74 -16.55
C ASN A 106 11.07 13.12 -16.49
N ARG A 107 11.29 13.75 -17.65
CA ARG A 107 12.00 15.04 -17.73
C ARG A 107 11.20 16.24 -17.21
N GLY A 108 9.92 16.06 -16.85
CA GLY A 108 9.02 17.17 -16.54
C GLY A 108 8.45 17.75 -17.81
#